data_AF-A0A3D5HG21-F1
#
_entry.id   AF-A0A3D5HG21-F1
#
_cell.length_a   1.000
_cell.length_b   1.000
_cell.length_c   1.000
_cell.angle_alpha   90.00
_cell.angle_beta   90.00
_cell.angle_gamma   90.00
#
_symmetry.space_group_name_H-M   'P 1'
#
loop_
_entity.id
_entity.type
_entity.pdbx_description
1 polymer ?
#
loop_
_entity_poly.entity_id
_entity_poly.type
_entity_poly.pdbx_seq_one_letter_code
_entity_poly.pdbx_strand_id
1 'polypeptide(L)'
;GLGHSINNTQLGGFRYRYDIPETTAVYRFGLYELKRIKPVLDTYGSKSSMIGIELDNTFTMLYAGHAKIDLDINAFLPGRAFSYDDQTVPTGNKDMIIHFAGRLTYSF
;
A
#
# COMPACT_ATOMS: atom_id res chain seq x y z
N GLY A 1 -3.91 -3.87 -1.61
CA GLY A 1 -3.00 -3.79 -2.76
C GLY A 1 -2.21 -5.09 -2.82
N LEU A 2 -1.74 -5.47 -4.01
CA LEU A 2 -0.76 -6.55 -4.26
C LEU A 2 -1.05 -7.88 -3.55
N GLY A 3 -2.06 -8.63 -3.98
CA GLY A 3 -2.12 -10.11 -3.94
C GLY A 3 -1.59 -10.93 -2.75
N HIS A 4 -1.53 -10.42 -1.52
CA HIS A 4 -1.07 -11.17 -0.35
C HIS A 4 -2.25 -11.70 0.47
N SER A 5 -2.07 -12.89 1.05
CA SER A 5 -3.00 -13.42 2.03
C SER A 5 -2.99 -12.52 3.28
N ILE A 6 -4.16 -12.12 3.79
CA ILE A 6 -4.30 -11.50 5.12
C ILE A 6 -4.21 -12.63 6.17
N ASN A 7 -3.09 -13.34 6.16
CA ASN A 7 -2.77 -14.36 7.15
C ASN A 7 -1.50 -13.93 7.87
N ASN A 8 -1.54 -14.00 9.20
CA ASN A 8 -0.41 -13.64 10.05
C ASN A 8 0.10 -12.19 9.81
N THR A 9 -0.76 -11.28 9.38
CA THR A 9 -0.40 -9.90 9.03
C THR A 9 -1.28 -8.92 9.81
N GLN A 10 -0.65 -7.89 10.38
CA GLN A 10 -1.31 -6.74 10.97
C GLN A 10 -0.85 -5.47 10.25
N LEU A 11 -1.75 -4.49 10.19
CA LEU A 11 -1.49 -3.17 9.62
C LEU A 11 -1.91 -2.11 10.64
N GLY A 12 -1.05 -1.12 10.86
CA GLY A 12 -1.35 0.06 11.67
C GLY A 12 -0.83 1.30 10.97
N GLY A 13 -1.49 2.44 11.14
CA GLY A 13 -1.04 3.66 10.49
C GLY A 13 -2.04 4.80 10.55
N PHE A 14 -1.77 5.82 9.76
CA PHE A 14 -2.58 7.02 9.65
C PHE A 14 -3.12 7.17 8.24
N ARG A 15 -4.34 7.70 8.15
CA ARG A 15 -4.96 8.06 6.88
C ARG A 15 -5.52 9.45 6.98
N TYR A 16 -5.24 10.25 5.95
CA TYR A 16 -5.75 11.60 5.82
C TYR A 16 -6.54 11.73 4.52
N ARG A 17 -7.63 12.50 4.58
CA ARG A 17 -8.45 12.86 3.44
C ARG A 17 -8.58 14.37 3.41
N TYR A 18 -8.36 14.93 2.23
CA TYR A 18 -8.52 16.34 1.95
C TYR A 18 -9.47 16.51 0.76
N ASP A 19 -10.63 17.10 1.02
CA ASP A 19 -11.54 17.52 -0.03
C ASP A 19 -11.06 18.89 -0.53
N ILE A 20 -10.72 18.99 -1.82
CA ILE A 20 -10.11 20.19 -2.39
C ILE A 20 -11.19 21.25 -2.59
N PRO A 21 -11.10 22.43 -1.95
CA PRO A 21 -12.13 23.47 -2.03
C PRO A 21 -12.49 23.84 -3.47
N GLU A 22 -13.77 24.12 -3.69
CA GLU A 22 -14.29 24.59 -4.99
C GLU A 22 -14.08 23.61 -6.16
N THR A 23 -13.74 22.36 -5.87
CA THR A 23 -13.59 21.30 -6.87
C THR A 23 -14.35 20.03 -6.45
N THR A 24 -14.47 19.08 -7.36
CA THR A 24 -14.92 17.71 -7.06
C THR A 24 -13.75 16.78 -6.73
N ALA A 25 -12.55 17.34 -6.56
CA ALA A 25 -11.34 16.56 -6.37
C ALA A 25 -11.11 16.23 -4.89
N VAL A 26 -10.58 15.04 -4.65
CA VAL A 26 -10.27 14.54 -3.30
C VAL A 26 -8.87 13.97 -3.32
N TYR A 27 -8.03 14.46 -2.42
CA TYR A 27 -6.72 13.87 -2.14
C TYR A 27 -6.80 12.97 -0.91
N ARG A 28 -6.20 11.78 -0.99
CA ARG A 28 -6.08 10.84 0.12
C ARG A 28 -4.63 10.46 0.30
N PHE A 29 -4.18 10.51 1.54
CA PHE A 29 -2.85 10.13 1.97
C PHE A 29 -2.97 8.99 2.97
N GLY A 30 -2.09 8.00 2.88
CA GLY A 30 -1.94 6.91 3.83
C GLY A 30 -0.47 6.69 4.17
N LEU A 31 -0.18 6.47 5.44
CA LEU A 31 1.12 6.00 5.90
C LEU A 31 0.87 4.81 6.82
N TYR A 32 1.32 3.64 6.41
CA TYR A 32 1.05 2.38 7.10
C TYR A 32 2.33 1.62 7.41
N GLU A 33 2.33 0.96 8.54
CA GLU A 33 3.31 -0.04 8.93
C GLU A 33 2.65 -1.42 8.86
N LEU A 34 3.31 -2.35 8.17
CA LEU A 34 2.87 -3.73 8.02
C LEU A 34 3.80 -4.64 8.83
N LYS A 35 3.20 -5.51 9.65
CA LYS A 35 3.94 -6.44 10.51
C LYS A 35 3.34 -7.84 10.46
N ARG A 36 4.16 -8.87 10.68
CA ARG A 36 3.71 -10.22 10.98
C ARG A 36 3.31 -10.32 12.45
N ILE A 37 2.15 -10.93 12.73
CA ILE A 37 1.68 -11.14 14.11
C ILE A 37 2.61 -12.15 14.82
N LYS A 38 2.94 -13.25 14.15
CA LYS A 38 3.97 -14.22 14.53
C LYS A 38 5.23 -13.97 13.69
N PRO A 39 6.40 -13.72 14.31
CA PRO A 39 7.65 -13.51 13.59
C PRO A 39 8.01 -14.69 12.68
N VAL A 40 8.65 -14.40 11.56
CA VAL A 40 9.19 -15.38 10.60
C VAL A 40 10.72 -15.31 10.59
N LEU A 41 11.39 -16.35 10.10
CA LEU A 41 12.84 -16.33 9.90
C LEU A 41 13.16 -15.63 8.57
N ASP A 42 14.13 -14.72 8.59
CA ASP A 42 14.72 -14.16 7.37
C ASP A 42 15.74 -15.14 6.75
N THR A 43 16.34 -14.75 5.62
CA THR A 43 17.39 -15.54 4.94
C THR A 43 18.61 -15.87 5.79
N TYR A 44 18.83 -15.18 6.91
CA TYR A 44 19.95 -15.42 7.82
C TYR A 44 19.52 -16.20 9.08
N GLY A 45 18.27 -16.69 9.11
CA GLY A 45 17.70 -17.39 10.26
C GLY A 45 17.35 -16.48 11.44
N SER A 46 17.33 -15.15 11.23
CA SER A 46 16.95 -14.20 12.28
C SER A 46 15.44 -13.99 12.28
N LYS A 47 14.84 -13.90 13.47
CA LYS A 47 13.41 -13.62 13.60
C LYS A 47 13.11 -12.16 13.24
N SER A 48 12.11 -11.95 12.39
CA SER A 48 11.59 -10.63 12.05
C SER A 48 10.08 -10.63 11.95
N SER A 49 9.45 -9.56 12.41
CA SER A 49 8.04 -9.25 12.16
C SER A 49 7.84 -8.11 11.17
N MET A 50 8.87 -7.33 10.83
CA MET A 50 8.69 -6.13 10.02
C MET A 50 8.48 -6.48 8.55
N ILE A 51 7.26 -6.33 8.04
CA ILE A 51 6.97 -6.53 6.62
C ILE A 51 7.36 -5.27 5.87
N GLY A 52 7.01 -4.08 6.33
CA GLY A 52 7.45 -2.85 5.67
C GLY A 52 6.62 -1.64 6.02
N ILE A 53 6.94 -0.54 5.34
CA ILE A 53 6.23 0.73 5.46
C ILE A 53 5.64 1.07 4.09
N GLU A 54 4.36 1.38 4.06
CA GLU A 54 3.60 1.74 2.84
C GLU A 54 3.19 3.21 2.91
N LEU A 55 3.47 3.94 1.85
CA LEU A 55 3.03 5.30 1.60
C LEU A 55 2.04 5.26 0.44
N ASP A 56 0.79 5.61 0.70
CA ASP A 56 -0.28 5.60 -0.28
C ASP A 56 -0.74 7.01 -0.59
N ASN A 57 -0.83 7.35 -1.87
CA ASN A 57 -1.37 8.63 -2.32
C ASN A 57 -2.39 8.37 -3.43
N THR A 58 -3.62 8.83 -3.23
CA THR A 58 -4.66 8.76 -4.24
C THR A 58 -5.24 10.14 -4.50
N PHE A 59 -5.26 10.54 -5.76
CA PHE A 59 -5.98 11.71 -6.23
C PHE A 59 -7.22 11.27 -7.00
N THR A 60 -8.40 11.69 -6.57
CA THR A 60 -9.68 11.41 -7.25
C THR A 60 -10.25 12.69 -7.84
N MET A 61 -10.75 12.65 -9.07
CA MET A 61 -11.53 13.72 -9.71
C MET A 61 -12.88 13.16 -10.20
N LEU A 62 -13.96 13.91 -10.01
CA LEU A 62 -15.26 13.59 -10.62
C LEU A 62 -15.58 14.61 -11.71
N TYR A 63 -15.71 14.14 -12.94
CA TYR A 63 -16.09 14.92 -14.11
C TYR A 63 -17.57 14.73 -14.44
N ALA A 64 -18.29 15.85 -14.46
CA ALA A 64 -19.69 15.93 -14.88
C ALA A 64 -20.63 14.93 -14.18
N GLY A 65 -20.31 14.47 -12.96
CA GLY A 65 -21.13 13.50 -12.20
C GLY A 65 -21.12 12.06 -12.71
N HIS A 66 -20.58 11.80 -13.91
CA HIS A 66 -20.66 10.50 -14.58
C HIS A 66 -19.31 9.81 -14.75
N ALA A 67 -18.21 10.56 -14.75
CA ALA A 67 -16.85 10.03 -14.93
C ALA A 67 -16.00 10.31 -13.69
N LYS A 68 -15.35 9.27 -13.15
CA LYS A 68 -14.41 9.38 -12.03
C LYS A 68 -13.02 8.94 -12.50
N ILE A 69 -12.02 9.78 -12.23
CA ILE A 69 -10.60 9.46 -12.43
C ILE A 69 -9.96 9.28 -11.06
N ASP A 70 -9.30 8.15 -10.83
CA ASP A 70 -8.44 7.90 -9.68
C ASP A 70 -6.99 7.75 -10.16
N LEU A 71 -6.06 8.49 -9.56
CA LEU A 71 -4.62 8.39 -9.78
C LEU A 71 -3.96 7.96 -8.47
N ASP A 72 -3.26 6.83 -8.49
CA ASP A 72 -2.56 6.26 -7.35
C ASP A 72 -1.04 6.38 -7.53
N ILE A 73 -0.35 6.91 -6.53
CA ILE A 73 1.12 7.02 -6.46
C ILE A 73 1.57 6.48 -5.10
N ASN A 74 2.00 5.23 -5.08
CA ASN A 74 2.31 4.55 -3.85
C ASN A 74 3.78 4.10 -3.83
N ALA A 75 4.35 4.07 -2.64
CA ALA A 75 5.68 3.56 -2.39
C ALA A 75 5.63 2.57 -1.22
N PHE A 76 6.32 1.45 -1.35
CA PHE A 76 6.46 0.46 -0.31
C PHE A 76 7.94 0.20 -0.06
N LEU A 77 8.37 0.37 1.19
CA LEU A 77 9.70 0.04 1.65
C LEU A 77 9.67 -1.31 2.36
N PRO A 78 10.22 -2.38 1.74
CA PRO A 78 10.22 -3.70 2.34
C PRO A 78 11.11 -3.77 3.58
N GLY A 79 10.62 -4.46 4.60
CA GLY A 79 11.37 -4.89 5.78
C GLY A 79 11.79 -6.36 5.68
N ARG A 80 12.54 -6.82 6.69
CA ARG A 80 13.14 -8.17 6.73
C ARG A 80 12.16 -9.34 6.72
N ALA A 81 10.88 -9.11 7.06
CA ALA A 81 9.84 -10.14 7.03
C ALA A 81 8.99 -10.11 5.74
N PHE A 82 9.29 -9.20 4.79
CA PHE A 82 8.56 -9.15 3.53
C PHE A 82 9.00 -10.25 2.58
N SER A 83 8.01 -10.92 2.00
CA SER A 83 8.20 -11.89 0.93
C SER A 83 7.27 -11.56 -0.24
N TYR A 84 7.73 -11.79 -1.47
CA TYR A 84 6.86 -11.61 -2.65
C TYR A 84 5.82 -12.73 -2.73
N ASP A 85 6.18 -13.90 -2.23
CA ASP A 85 5.30 -15.07 -2.10
C ASP A 85 5.29 -15.49 -0.62
N ASP A 86 4.09 -15.64 -0.06
CA ASP A 86 3.88 -16.06 1.33
C ASP A 86 4.47 -17.44 1.65
N GLN A 87 4.80 -18.25 0.63
CA GLN A 87 5.44 -19.56 0.77
C GLN A 87 6.98 -19.50 0.71
N THR A 88 7.56 -18.36 0.33
CA THR A 88 9.01 -18.21 0.20
C THR A 88 9.60 -17.50 1.41
N VAL A 89 10.80 -17.93 1.82
CA VAL A 89 11.54 -17.30 2.92
C VAL A 89 11.79 -15.83 2.56
N PRO A 90 11.52 -14.86 3.47
CA PRO A 90 11.86 -13.46 3.26
C PRO A 90 13.33 -13.28 2.89
N THR A 91 13.58 -12.91 1.64
CA THR A 91 14.93 -12.72 1.11
C THR A 91 15.41 -11.29 1.28
N GLY A 92 16.50 -11.09 2.04
CA GLY A 92 17.33 -9.87 2.06
C GLY A 92 16.61 -8.51 2.20
N ASN A 93 17.38 -7.43 2.11
CA ASN A 93 16.80 -6.10 1.87
C ASN A 93 16.37 -6.04 0.41
N LYS A 94 15.14 -5.62 0.18
CA LYS A 94 14.58 -5.45 -1.15
C LYS A 94 14.49 -3.97 -1.48
N ASP A 95 14.67 -3.66 -2.74
CA ASP A 95 14.52 -2.30 -3.24
C ASP A 95 13.11 -1.79 -2.95
N MET A 96 13.02 -0.46 -2.82
CA MET A 96 11.73 0.20 -2.67
C MET A 96 10.86 -0.10 -3.90
N ILE A 97 9.61 -0.51 -3.64
CA ILE A 97 8.63 -0.80 -4.68
C ILE A 97 7.80 0.45 -4.89
N ILE A 98 7.73 0.94 -6.13
CA ILE A 98 6.90 2.10 -6.49
C ILE A 98 5.77 1.59 -7.38
N HIS A 99 4.54 2.03 -7.10
CA HIS A 99 3.36 1.69 -7.88
C HIS A 99 2.64 2.96 -8.34
N PHE A 100 2.43 3.07 -9.65
CA PHE A 100 1.65 4.12 -10.28
C PHE A 100 0.48 3.50 -11.03
N ALA A 101 -0.74 3.96 -10.78
CA ALA A 101 -1.92 3.49 -11.49
C ALA A 101 -2.91 4.62 -11.77
N GLY A 102 -3.57 4.53 -12.93
CA GLY A 102 -4.69 5.40 -13.28
C GLY A 102 -5.93 4.56 -13.55
N ARG A 103 -7.08 4.98 -13.01
CA ARG A 103 -8.37 4.29 -13.20
C ARG A 103 -9.42 5.31 -13.64
N LEU A 104 -10.04 5.06 -14.78
CA LEU A 104 -11.23 5.78 -15.24
C LEU A 104 -12.44 4.88 -15.02
N THR A 105 -13.44 5.39 -14.31
CA THR A 105 -14.74 4.73 -14.13
C THR A 105 -15.82 5.63 -14.67
N TYR A 106 -16.72 5.09 -15.50
CA TYR A 106 -17.87 5.81 -16.04
C TYR A 106 -19.15 5.07 -15.70
N SER A 107 -20.17 5.78 -15.23
CA SER A 107 -21.48 5.23 -14.88
C SER A 107 -22.60 6.07 -15.48
N PHE A 108 -23.61 5.41 -16.06
CA PHE A 108 -24.82 6.00 -16.64
C PHE A 108 -26.04 5.82 -15.73
#